data_AF-D1PX64-F1
#
_entry.id   AF-D1PX64-F1
#
_cell.length_a   1.000
_cell.length_b   1.000
_cell.length_c   1.000
_cell.angle_alpha   90.00
_cell.angle_beta   90.00
_cell.angle_gamma   90.00
#
_symmetry.space_group_name_H-M   'P 1'
#
loop_
_entity.id
_entity.type
_entity.pdbx_description
1 polymer ?
#
loop_
_entity_poly.entity_id
_entity_poly.type
_entity_poly.pdbx_seq_one_letter_code
_entity_poly.pdbx_strand_id
1 'polypeptide(L)'
;MTVNNNPPPKLYYSIKEVAKMIGVNESTLRYWETEFPSLKPKTVASTKVRQYTDKDIEEIKVIYNLVKVRGFRIAAARKYMYHNRDASDRSAEVLDALIDVREQLKELKKRLDGLV
;
A
#
# COMPACT_ATOMS: atom_id res chain seq x y z
N MET A 1 -28.71 -21.73 -13.98
CA MET A 1 -27.97 -20.45 -14.00
C MET A 1 -27.66 -20.06 -12.56
N THR A 2 -26.46 -20.34 -12.06
CA THR A 2 -26.05 -19.94 -10.72
C THR A 2 -25.63 -18.48 -10.76
N VAL A 3 -26.50 -17.59 -10.27
CA VAL A 3 -26.16 -16.19 -10.02
C VAL A 3 -25.05 -16.17 -8.99
N ASN A 4 -23.85 -15.76 -9.41
CA ASN A 4 -22.73 -15.50 -8.51
C ASN A 4 -23.11 -14.33 -7.59
N ASN A 5 -23.69 -14.64 -6.43
CA ASN A 5 -23.98 -13.72 -5.34
C ASN A 5 -22.68 -13.33 -4.62
N ASN A 6 -21.70 -12.76 -5.33
CA ASN A 6 -20.59 -12.11 -4.67
C ASN A 6 -21.08 -10.70 -4.27
N PRO A 7 -21.24 -10.39 -2.97
CA PRO A 7 -21.57 -9.03 -2.56
C PRO A 7 -20.52 -8.07 -3.10
N PRO A 8 -20.90 -6.82 -3.45
CA PRO A 8 -19.95 -5.83 -3.94
C PRO A 8 -18.81 -5.68 -2.91
N PRO A 9 -17.55 -5.52 -3.37
CA PRO A 9 -16.41 -5.41 -2.48
C PRO A 9 -16.67 -4.27 -1.48
N LYS A 10 -16.58 -4.58 -0.19
CA LYS A 10 -16.71 -3.57 0.86
C LYS A 10 -15.57 -2.57 0.69
N LEU A 11 -15.90 -1.30 0.47
CA LEU A 11 -14.89 -0.25 0.34
C LEU A 11 -14.22 0.08 1.67
N TYR A 12 -14.91 -0.17 2.79
CA TYR A 12 -14.45 0.19 4.12
C TYR A 12 -14.72 -0.93 5.11
N TYR A 13 -13.75 -1.13 6.01
CA TYR A 13 -13.81 -2.10 7.09
C TYR A 13 -13.67 -1.39 8.42
N SER A 14 -14.36 -1.89 9.45
CA SER A 14 -14.19 -1.43 10.82
C SER A 14 -12.95 -2.03 11.48
N ILE A 15 -12.46 -1.41 12.56
CA ILE A 15 -11.31 -1.95 13.31
C ILE A 15 -11.54 -3.38 13.81
N LYS A 16 -12.78 -3.71 14.19
CA LYS A 16 -13.17 -5.03 14.66
C LYS A 16 -13.06 -6.08 13.55
N GLU A 17 -13.51 -5.73 12.34
CA GLU A 17 -13.40 -6.60 11.17
C GLU A 17 -11.93 -6.81 10.80
N VAL A 18 -11.12 -5.74 10.76
CA VAL A 18 -9.69 -5.84 10.43
C VAL A 18 -8.92 -6.63 11.48
N ALA A 19 -9.20 -6.40 12.77
CA ALA A 19 -8.62 -7.16 13.87
C ALA A 19 -8.87 -8.68 13.70
N LYS A 20 -10.11 -9.05 13.35
CA LYS A 20 -10.48 -10.44 13.08
C LYS A 20 -9.80 -11.00 11.83
N MET A 21 -9.70 -10.22 10.75
CA MET A 21 -9.06 -10.64 9.51
C MET A 21 -7.56 -10.90 9.68
N ILE A 22 -6.88 -10.07 10.45
CA ILE A 22 -5.43 -10.17 10.68
C ILE A 22 -5.09 -11.11 11.86
N GLY A 23 -6.04 -11.38 12.74
CA GLY A 23 -5.83 -12.22 13.92
C GLY A 23 -5.07 -11.50 15.03
N VAL A 24 -5.32 -10.20 15.21
CA VAL A 24 -4.71 -9.37 16.27
C VAL A 24 -5.79 -8.64 17.08
N ASN A 25 -5.43 -8.17 18.27
CA ASN A 25 -6.34 -7.39 19.08
C ASN A 25 -6.51 -5.97 18.51
N GLU A 26 -7.70 -5.38 18.70
CA GLU A 26 -7.97 -3.99 18.28
C GLU A 26 -6.96 -2.99 18.89
N SER A 27 -6.54 -3.20 20.14
CA SER A 27 -5.54 -2.35 20.79
C SER A 27 -4.18 -2.39 20.07
N THR A 28 -3.82 -3.53 19.48
CA THR A 28 -2.59 -3.66 18.68
C THR A 28 -2.69 -2.84 17.40
N LEU A 29 -3.83 -2.87 16.71
CA LEU A 29 -4.05 -2.04 15.51
C LEU A 29 -4.01 -0.55 15.86
N ARG A 30 -4.64 -0.13 16.96
CA ARG A 30 -4.59 1.27 17.43
C ARG A 30 -3.17 1.70 17.74
N TYR A 31 -2.37 0.81 18.35
CA TYR A 31 -0.96 1.10 18.61
C TYR A 31 -0.16 1.22 17.31
N TRP A 32 -0.39 0.33 16.33
CA TRP A 32 0.26 0.45 15.02
C TRP A 32 -0.10 1.74 14.29
N GLU A 33 -1.35 2.22 14.35
CA GLU A 33 -1.70 3.54 13.78
C GLU A 33 -0.88 4.69 14.39
N THR A 34 -0.58 4.64 15.68
CA THR A 34 0.26 5.66 16.33
C THR A 34 1.73 5.55 15.93
N GLU A 35 2.19 4.36 15.58
CA GLU A 35 3.59 4.06 15.28
C GLU A 35 3.90 4.12 13.78
N PHE A 36 2.93 3.96 12.89
CA PHE A 36 3.14 3.95 11.44
C PHE A 36 2.41 5.14 10.80
N PRO A 37 3.11 6.26 10.53
CA PRO A 37 2.47 7.48 10.01
C PRO A 37 1.79 7.33 8.63
N SER A 38 2.11 6.28 7.89
CA SER A 38 1.47 5.91 6.63
C SER A 38 0.11 5.23 6.82
N LEU A 39 -0.08 4.54 7.94
CA LEU A 39 -1.34 3.88 8.30
C LEU A 39 -2.29 4.88 8.98
N LYS A 40 -3.12 5.55 8.17
CA LYS A 40 -4.06 6.60 8.63
C LYS A 40 -5.48 6.28 8.20
N PRO A 41 -6.16 5.31 8.85
CA PRO A 41 -7.55 5.01 8.55
C PRO A 41 -8.43 6.24 8.76
N LYS A 42 -9.39 6.45 7.86
CA LYS A 42 -10.31 7.58 7.94
C LYS A 42 -11.22 7.40 9.16
N THR A 43 -11.29 8.40 10.02
CA THR A 43 -12.25 8.39 11.12
C THR A 43 -13.50 9.15 10.71
N VAL A 44 -14.66 8.50 10.79
CA VAL A 44 -15.94 9.15 10.52
C VAL A 44 -16.27 10.06 11.71
N ALA A 45 -16.41 11.37 11.47
CA ALA A 45 -16.61 12.36 12.53
C ALA A 45 -17.87 12.12 13.37
N SER A 46 -18.95 11.61 12.76
CA SER A 46 -20.23 11.38 13.44
C SER A 46 -20.22 10.20 14.41
N THR A 47 -19.61 9.09 14.02
CA THR A 47 -19.64 7.82 14.78
C THR A 47 -18.31 7.48 15.44
N LYS A 48 -17.26 8.27 15.20
CA LYS A 48 -15.86 8.01 15.62
C LYS A 48 -15.35 6.63 15.23
N VAL A 49 -15.95 6.00 14.22
CA VAL A 49 -15.54 4.69 13.70
C VAL A 49 -14.41 4.88 12.71
N ARG A 50 -13.36 4.07 12.87
CA ARG A 50 -12.26 3.96 11.90
C ARG A 50 -12.70 3.12 10.70
N GLN A 51 -12.45 3.65 9.52
CA GLN A 51 -12.67 3.00 8.25
C GLN A 51 -11.31 2.71 7.62
N TYR A 52 -11.00 1.43 7.51
CA TYR A 52 -9.82 0.93 6.81
C TYR A 52 -10.23 0.61 5.38
N THR A 53 -9.38 0.99 4.44
CA THR A 53 -9.46 0.60 3.03
C THR A 53 -8.68 -0.69 2.81
N ASP A 54 -8.83 -1.33 1.64
CA ASP A 54 -7.99 -2.47 1.28
C ASP A 54 -6.49 -2.11 1.31
N LYS A 55 -6.14 -0.88 0.95
CA LYS A 55 -4.75 -0.39 1.02
C LYS A 55 -4.22 -0.36 2.46
N ASP A 56 -5.03 0.09 3.42
CA ASP A 56 -4.67 0.07 4.84
C ASP A 56 -4.49 -1.37 5.33
N ILE A 57 -5.33 -2.29 4.87
CA ILE A 57 -5.24 -3.72 5.23
C ILE A 57 -3.94 -4.34 4.70
N GLU A 58 -3.56 -4.06 3.45
CA GLU A 58 -2.29 -4.52 2.89
C GLU A 58 -1.09 -3.98 3.67
N GLU A 59 -1.13 -2.70 4.06
CA GLU A 59 -0.08 -2.12 4.91
C GLU A 59 -0.01 -2.82 6.28
N ILE A 60 -1.16 -3.10 6.90
CA ILE A 60 -1.24 -3.84 8.17
C ILE A 60 -0.68 -5.26 8.03
N LYS A 61 -0.91 -5.96 6.91
CA LYS A 61 -0.33 -7.29 6.66
C LYS A 61 1.20 -7.24 6.60
N VAL A 62 1.77 -6.20 6.00
CA VAL A 62 3.22 -5.98 5.97
C VAL A 62 3.75 -5.76 7.39
N ILE A 63 3.10 -4.88 8.18
CA ILE A 63 3.46 -4.64 9.58
C ILE A 63 3.40 -5.94 10.39
N TYR A 64 2.33 -6.72 10.22
CA TYR A 64 2.17 -8.02 10.89
C TYR A 64 3.32 -8.96 10.57
N ASN A 65 3.69 -9.10 9.29
CA ASN A 65 4.80 -9.97 8.89
C ASN A 65 6.12 -9.51 9.55
N LEU A 66 6.43 -8.22 9.49
CA LEU A 66 7.65 -7.68 10.08
C LEU A 66 7.71 -7.92 11.59
N VAL A 67 6.62 -7.62 12.32
CA VAL A 67 6.63 -7.61 13.79
C VAL A 67 6.36 -9.00 14.37
N LYS A 68 5.35 -9.71 13.88
CA LYS A 68 4.89 -10.99 14.45
C LYS A 68 5.58 -12.21 13.85
N VAL A 69 5.87 -12.19 12.56
CA VAL A 69 6.49 -13.34 11.88
C VAL A 69 8.02 -13.23 11.94
N ARG A 70 8.58 -12.07 11.61
CA ARG A 70 10.03 -11.85 11.57
C ARG A 70 10.63 -11.32 12.88
N GLY A 71 9.79 -10.96 13.86
CA GLY A 71 10.24 -10.53 15.19
C GLY A 71 10.90 -9.15 15.23
N PHE A 72 10.66 -8.28 14.24
CA PHE A 72 11.20 -6.94 14.24
C PHE A 72 10.59 -6.11 15.37
N ARG A 73 11.42 -5.28 16.01
CA ARG A 73 10.91 -4.19 16.86
C ARG A 73 10.17 -3.17 16.01
N ILE A 74 9.15 -2.54 16.58
CA ILE A 74 8.30 -1.56 15.87
C ILE A 74 9.11 -0.46 15.18
N ALA A 75 10.11 0.10 15.87
CA ALA A 75 10.99 1.12 15.28
C ALA A 75 11.78 0.61 14.05
N ALA A 76 12.24 -0.65 14.08
CA ALA A 76 12.95 -1.27 12.97
C ALA A 76 12.00 -1.57 11.80
N ALA A 77 10.79 -2.08 12.08
CA ALA A 77 9.76 -2.30 11.07
C ALA A 77 9.34 -0.97 10.39
N ARG A 78 9.18 0.11 11.17
CA ARG A 78 8.89 1.45 10.66
C ARG A 78 10.00 1.93 9.71
N LYS A 79 11.27 1.80 10.12
CA LYS A 79 12.41 2.17 9.28
C LYS A 79 12.44 1.35 7.99
N TYR A 80 12.21 0.04 8.09
CA TYR A 80 12.16 -0.87 6.94
C TYR A 80 11.09 -0.45 5.93
N MET A 81 9.87 -0.17 6.38
CA MET A 81 8.78 0.26 5.50
C MET A 81 9.06 1.60 4.83
N TYR A 82 9.68 2.55 5.54
CA TYR A 82 10.08 3.83 4.96
C TYR A 82 11.14 3.65 3.85
N HIS A 83 12.22 2.91 4.13
CA HIS A 83 13.32 2.72 3.17
C HIS A 83 12.88 1.91 1.93
N ASN A 84 12.02 0.91 2.11
CA ASN A 84 11.55 0.10 0.98
C ASN A 84 10.60 0.89 0.08
N ARG A 85 9.85 1.84 0.64
CA ARG A 85 8.99 2.74 -0.11
C ARG A 85 9.82 3.75 -0.91
N ASP A 86 10.82 4.37 -0.29
CA ASP A 86 11.79 5.23 -1.00
C ASP A 86 12.50 4.49 -2.14
N ALA A 87 12.88 3.22 -1.94
CA ALA A 87 13.51 2.41 -2.97
C ALA A 87 12.55 2.07 -4.15
N SER A 88 11.28 1.79 -3.83
CA SER A 88 10.24 1.55 -4.82
C SER A 88 9.95 2.81 -5.64
N ASP A 89 9.83 3.97 -4.98
CA ASP A 89 9.53 5.25 -5.63
C ASP A 89 10.69 5.66 -6.57
N ARG A 90 11.95 5.53 -6.13
CA ARG A 90 13.12 5.73 -7.00
C ARG A 90 13.15 4.81 -8.20
N SER A 91 12.76 3.54 -8.03
CA SER A 91 12.73 2.59 -9.14
C SER A 91 11.66 2.95 -10.18
N ALA A 92 10.52 3.49 -9.72
CA ALA A 92 9.47 4.00 -10.60
C ALA A 92 9.93 5.24 -11.37
N GLU A 93 10.58 6.20 -10.70
CA GLU A 93 11.14 7.40 -11.35
C GLU A 93 12.17 7.04 -12.44
N VAL A 94 13.04 6.07 -12.17
CA VAL A 94 14.00 5.57 -13.16
C VAL A 94 13.29 4.91 -14.33
N LEU A 95 12.23 4.15 -14.08
CA LEU A 95 11.45 3.50 -15.14
C LEU A 95 10.78 4.54 -16.07
N ASP A 96 10.17 5.58 -15.50
CA ASP A 96 9.54 6.66 -16.26
C ASP A 96 10.57 7.41 -17.12
N ALA A 97 11.73 7.74 -16.55
CA ALA A 97 12.82 8.37 -17.29
C ALA A 97 13.32 7.48 -18.46
N LEU A 98 13.43 6.17 -18.25
CA LEU A 98 13.83 5.22 -19.30
C LEU A 98 12.77 5.11 -20.41
N ILE A 99 11.49 5.18 -20.06
CA ILE A 99 10.39 5.20 -21.02
C ILE A 99 10.46 6.47 -21.88
N ASP A 100 10.68 7.62 -21.27
CA ASP A 100 10.80 8.90 -21.97
C ASP A 100 11.99 8.91 -22.93
N VAL A 101 13.17 8.47 -22.48
CA VAL A 101 14.37 8.36 -23.32
C VAL A 101 14.12 7.41 -24.50
N ARG A 102 13.45 6.28 -24.27
CA ARG A 102 13.10 5.34 -25.34
C ARG A 102 12.21 5.98 -26.40
N GLU A 103 11.19 6.74 -26.00
CA GLU A 103 10.30 7.42 -26.95
C GLU A 103 11.03 8.52 -27.73
N GLN A 104 11.91 9.28 -27.08
CA GLN A 104 12.77 10.26 -27.77
C GLN A 104 13.66 9.61 -28.82
N LEU A 105 14.28 8.47 -28.50
CA LEU A 105 15.13 7.73 -29.44
C LEU A 105 14.32 7.15 -30.62
N LYS A 106 13.10 6.66 -30.38
CA LYS A 106 12.21 6.22 -31.46
C LYS A 106 11.85 7.36 -32.41
N GLU A 107 11.53 8.53 -31.86
CA GLU A 107 11.21 9.72 -32.64
C GLU A 107 12.42 10.16 -33.49
N LEU A 108 13.62 10.17 -32.91
CA LEU A 108 14.85 10.48 -33.63
C LEU A 108 15.12 9.48 -34.76
N LYS A 109 14.95 8.18 -34.49
CA LYS A 109 15.08 7.13 -35.50
C LYS A 109 14.10 7.34 -36.65
N LYS A 110 12.83 7.63 -36.36
CA LYS A 110 11.80 7.87 -37.38
C LYS A 110 12.15 9.06 -38.28
N ARG A 111 12.74 10.11 -37.73
CA ARG A 111 13.21 11.28 -38.49
C ARG A 111 14.37 10.93 -39.41
N LEU A 112 15.31 10.11 -38.95
CA LEU A 112 16.44 9.63 -39.75
C LEU A 112 15.98 8.70 -40.87
N ASP A 113 15.07 7.77 -40.58
CA ASP A 113 14.51 6.84 -41.58
C ASP A 113 13.68 7.58 -42.66
N GLY A 114 13.13 8.76 -42.35
CA GLY A 114 12.41 9.60 -43.31
C GLY A 114 13.29 10.52 -44.17
N LEU A 115 14.62 10.51 -43.96
CA LEU A 115 15.59 11.31 -44.73
C LEU A 115 16.33 10.49 -45.81
N VAL A 116 16.04 9.18 -45.91
CA VAL A 116 16.64 8.25 -46.89
C VAL A 116 15.59 7.78 -47.89
#